data_AF-A0A3C0N8R6-F1
#
_entry.id   AF-A0A3C0N8R6-F1
#
_cell.length_a   1.000
_cell.length_b   1.000
_cell.length_c   1.000
_cell.angle_alpha   90.00
_cell.angle_beta   90.00
_cell.angle_gamma   90.00
#
_symmetry.space_group_name_H-M   'P 1'
#
loop_
_entity.id
_entity.type
_entity.pdbx_description
1 polymer ?
#
loop_
_entity_poly.entity_id
_entity_poly.type
_entity_poly.pdbx_seq_one_letter_code
_entity_poly.pdbx_strand_id
1 'polypeptide(L)' 'YRKFDELVESYSGADLTEYNLRRIGSDLEHLMRSLLQSGQISYNTESRVLNYSMGLPQVAP' A
#
# COMPACT_ATOMS: atom_id res chain seq x y z
N TYR A 1 -1.48 -2.47 10.77
CA TYR A 1 -2.87 -2.49 11.25
C TYR A 1 -3.43 -1.10 11.50
N ARG A 2 -2.87 -0.30 12.43
CA ARG A 2 -3.41 1.03 12.79
C ARG A 2 -3.78 1.96 11.61
N LYS A 3 -2.95 2.00 10.55
CA LYS A 3 -3.21 2.90 9.42
C LYS A 3 -4.43 2.53 8.57
N PHE A 4 -4.76 1.24 8.49
CA PHE A 4 -5.97 0.80 7.82
C PHE A 4 -7.22 1.24 8.59
N ASP A 5 -7.23 1.02 9.89
CA ASP A 5 -8.33 1.41 10.77
C ASP A 5 -8.54 2.93 10.76
N GLU A 6 -7.45 3.71 10.78
CA GLU A 6 -7.50 5.18 10.61
C GLU A 6 -8.15 5.60 9.29
N LEU A 7 -7.78 4.95 8.18
CA LEU A 7 -8.36 5.27 6.88
C LEU A 7 -9.85 4.91 6.88
N VAL A 8 -10.23 3.71 7.33
CA VAL A 8 -11.63 3.30 7.39
C VAL A 8 -12.46 4.25 8.27
N GLU A 9 -11.96 4.62 9.45
CA GLU A 9 -12.62 5.55 10.35
C GLU A 9 -12.76 6.95 9.74
N SER A 10 -11.77 7.41 8.96
CA SER A 10 -11.84 8.71 8.27
C SER A 10 -12.96 8.78 7.21
N TYR A 11 -13.45 7.63 6.74
CA TYR A 11 -14.59 7.50 5.84
C TYR A 11 -15.89 7.15 6.57
N SER A 12 -15.90 7.18 7.91
CA SER A 12 -17.12 6.96 8.70
C SER A 12 -18.19 7.99 8.33
N GLY A 13 -19.40 7.50 8.02
CA GLY A 13 -20.52 8.32 7.55
C GLY A 13 -20.54 8.62 6.05
N ALA A 14 -19.54 8.19 5.28
CA ALA A 14 -19.58 8.20 3.82
C ALA A 14 -20.26 6.94 3.28
N ASP A 15 -20.88 7.04 2.10
CA ASP A 15 -21.53 5.89 1.46
C ASP A 15 -20.52 4.78 1.12
N LEU A 16 -20.93 3.52 1.33
CA LEU A 16 -20.15 2.36 0.93
C LEU A 16 -20.23 2.15 -0.59
N THR A 17 -19.46 2.96 -1.32
CA THR A 17 -19.36 2.89 -2.78
C THR A 17 -18.03 2.30 -3.22
N GLU A 18 -18.00 1.75 -4.43
CA GLU A 18 -16.77 1.23 -5.03
C GLU A 18 -15.68 2.32 -5.17
N TYR A 19 -16.10 3.58 -5.38
CA TYR A 19 -15.19 4.72 -5.44
C TYR A 19 -14.48 4.95 -4.09
N ASN A 20 -15.22 4.96 -2.99
CA ASN A 20 -14.65 5.17 -1.65
C ASN A 20 -13.73 4.01 -1.26
N LEU A 21 -14.10 2.76 -1.60
CA LEU A 21 -13.24 1.59 -1.39
C LEU A 21 -11.95 1.67 -2.20
N ARG A 22 -12.01 2.05 -3.49
CA ARG A 22 -10.82 2.26 -4.33
C ARG A 22 -9.92 3.34 -3.77
N ARG A 23 -10.49 4.40 -3.20
CA ARG A 23 -9.73 5.50 -2.61
C ARG A 23 -8.94 5.05 -1.38
N ILE A 24 -9.59 4.35 -0.44
CA ILE A 24 -8.90 3.74 0.71
C ILE A 24 -7.80 2.78 0.24
N GLY A 25 -8.09 1.95 -0.77
CA GLY A 25 -7.12 1.03 -1.36
C GLY A 25 -5.89 1.74 -1.95
N SER A 26 -6.10 2.84 -2.66
CA SER A 26 -5.01 3.66 -3.22
C SER A 26 -4.11 4.25 -2.13
N ASP A 27 -4.69 4.73 -1.03
CA ASP A 27 -3.93 5.29 0.10
C ASP A 27 -3.10 4.21 0.81
N LEU A 28 -3.64 3.00 0.94
CA LEU A 28 -2.90 1.83 1.45
C LEU A 28 -1.77 1.41 0.52
N GLU A 29 -2.01 1.42 -0.79
CA GLU A 29 -0.98 1.11 -1.79
C GLU A 29 0.18 2.11 -1.70
N HIS A 30 -0.13 3.40 -1.59
CA HIS A 30 0.88 4.44 -1.35
C HIS A 30 1.68 4.20 -0.08
N LEU A 31 1.01 3.83 1.02
CA LEU A 31 1.69 3.47 2.27
C LEU A 31 2.65 2.30 2.07
N MET A 32 2.21 1.21 1.44
CA MET A 32 3.08 0.06 1.16
C MET A 32 4.28 0.45 0.30
N ARG A 33 4.09 1.31 -0.70
CA ARG A 33 5.19 1.84 -1.51
C ARG A 33 6.19 2.63 -0.67
N SER A 34 5.73 3.50 0.22
CA SER A 34 6.60 4.26 1.12
C SER A 34 7.36 3.36 2.08
N LEU A 35 6.72 2.32 2.62
CA LEU A 35 7.38 1.34 3.48
C LEU A 35 8.47 0.57 2.73
N LEU A 36 8.18 0.14 1.50
CA LEU A 36 9.14 -0.53 0.62
C LEU A 36 10.34 0.37 0.30
N GLN A 37 10.10 1.64 -0.04
CA GLN A 37 11.18 2.61 -0.31
C GLN A 37 12.01 2.92 0.92
N SER A 38 11.41 2.91 2.11
CA SER A 38 12.14 3.07 3.38
C SER A 38 12.91 1.83 3.83
N GLY A 39 12.74 0.69 3.14
CA GLY A 39 13.37 -0.59 3.51
C GLY A 39 12.73 -1.30 4.70
N GLN A 40 11.58 -0.83 5.21
CA GLN A 40 10.85 -1.49 6.30
C GLN A 40 10.21 -2.81 5.86
N ILE A 41 9.89 -2.92 4.56
CA ILE A 41 9.42 -4.15 3.92
C ILE A 41 10.23 -4.38 2.64
N SER A 42 10.26 -5.62 2.16
CA SER A 42 10.96 -6.01 0.94
C SER A 42 10.12 -6.96 0.08
N TYR A 43 10.49 -7.11 -1.19
CA TYR A 43 9.90 -8.13 -2.04
C TYR A 43 10.21 -9.54 -1.53
N ASN A 44 9.29 -10.47 -1.77
CA ASN A 44 9.50 -11.88 -1.50
C ASN A 44 10.25 -12.53 -2.66
N THR A 45 11.53 -12.86 -2.45
CA THR A 45 12.40 -13.52 -3.45
C THR A 45 12.04 -14.98 -3.72
N GLU A 46 11.26 -15.61 -2.84
CA GLU A 46 10.79 -17.00 -2.99
C GLU A 46 9.43 -17.09 -3.70
N SER A 47 8.83 -15.95 -4.03
CA SER A 47 7.59 -15.92 -4.81
C SER A 47 7.83 -16.51 -6.20
N ARG A 48 6.87 -17.31 -6.68
CA ARG A 48 6.88 -17.86 -8.05
C ARG A 48 7.05 -16.77 -9.12
N VAL A 49 6.54 -15.57 -8.84
CA VAL A 49 6.61 -14.42 -9.76
C VAL A 49 7.30 -13.26 -9.05
N LEU A 50 8.34 -12.75 -9.70
CA LEU A 50 9.13 -11.58 -9.31
C LEU A 50 8.96 -10.48 -10.36
N ASN A 51 7.81 -9.81 -10.34
CA ASN A 51 7.45 -8.77 -11.32
C ASN A 51 7.72 -7.33 -10.83
N TYR A 52 8.15 -7.16 -9.58
CA TYR A 52 8.45 -5.86 -8.97
C TYR A 52 7.35 -4.79 -9.21
N SER A 53 6.09 -5.16 -8.95
CA SER A 53 4.92 -4.31 -9.24
C SER A 53 4.93 -2.92 -8.60
N MET A 54 5.70 -2.73 -7.53
CA MET A 54 5.83 -1.46 -6.79
C MET A 54 7.14 -0.71 -7.10
N GLY A 55 7.82 -1.11 -8.19
CA GLY A 55 9.10 -0.53 -8.64
C GLY A 55 10.29 -1.45 -8.37
N LEU A 56 11.32 -1.32 -9.22
CA LEU A 56 12.56 -2.09 -9.09
C LEU A 56 13.38 -1.62 -7.87
N PRO A 57 14.10 -2.52 -7.19
CA PRO A 57 15.07 -2.14 -6.16
C PRO A 57 16.13 -1.20 -6.74
N GLN A 58 16.39 -0.08 -6.05
CA GLN A 58 17.40 0.91 -6.44
C GLN A 58 18.28 1.23 -5.23
N VAL A 59 19.55 1.51 -5.49
CA VAL A 59 20.48 1.99 -4.45
C VAL A 59 20.14 3.45 -4.15
N ALA A 60 20.17 3.85 -2.88
CA ALA A 60 20.04 5.26 -2.54
C ALA A 60 21.16 6.06 -3.24
N PRO A 61 20.85 7.23 -3.82
CA PRO A 61 21.85 8.09 -4.48
C PRO A 61 22.93 8.59 -3.52
#